data_AF-A0A9D7YV36-F1
#
_entry.id   AF-A0A9D7YV36-F1
#
_cell.length_a   1.000
_cell.length_b   1.000
_cell.length_c   1.000
_cell.angle_alpha   90.00
_cell.angle_beta   90.00
_cell.angle_gamma   90.00
#
_symmetry.space_group_name_H-M   'P 1'
#
loop_
_entity.id
_entity.type
_entity.pdbx_description
1 polymer ?
#
loop_
_entity_poly.entity_id
_entity_poly.type
_entity_poly.pdbx_seq_one_letter_code
_entity_poly.pdbx_strand_id
1 'polypeptide(L)'
;MEEDMKILETDRLILRRLLPEDLDGLFALYRDPEIRRYFPDGTLSYAETKEELEWFLDGHPDHPELGLWATIYKENGQLIGRCGLLPWMIEERAEVEVAYLLDKAYWGQGLATEAALAIVDYAFEQLNLSRLICMMYPENHASENVARKMGMTLEKVMEDETGQFLLYARGRDRK
;
A
#
# COMPACT_ATOMS: atom_id res chain seq x y z
N MET A 1 -2.21 22.46 9.81
CA MET A 1 -1.64 23.09 8.60
C MET A 1 -0.45 22.22 8.17
N GLU A 2 -0.48 21.62 6.97
CA GLU A 2 0.51 20.68 6.35
C GLU A 2 1.08 19.51 7.21
N GLU A 3 1.53 19.76 8.44
CA GLU A 3 2.00 18.75 9.40
C GLU A 3 0.89 17.82 9.89
N ASP A 4 -0.34 18.32 10.05
CA ASP A 4 -1.49 17.50 10.52
C ASP A 4 -1.92 16.40 9.54
N MET A 5 -1.42 16.42 8.30
CA MET A 5 -1.79 15.46 7.25
C MET A 5 -0.71 14.41 7.00
N LYS A 6 0.50 14.61 7.53
CA LYS A 6 1.64 13.70 7.36
C LYS A 6 1.51 12.53 8.32
N ILE A 7 1.54 11.32 7.78
CA ILE A 7 1.51 10.08 8.56
C ILE A 7 2.94 9.65 8.88
N LEU A 8 3.81 9.63 7.85
CA LEU A 8 5.19 9.15 7.94
C LEU A 8 6.12 10.00 7.09
N GLU A 9 7.38 10.02 7.49
CA GLU A 9 8.46 10.59 6.71
C GLU A 9 9.67 9.66 6.75
N THR A 10 10.29 9.46 5.61
CA THR A 10 11.50 8.65 5.41
C THR A 10 12.62 9.53 4.87
N ASP A 11 13.75 8.98 4.45
CA ASP A 11 14.81 9.79 3.86
C ASP A 11 14.35 10.48 2.57
N ARG A 12 13.62 9.77 1.70
CA ARG A 12 13.24 10.22 0.36
C ARG A 12 11.74 10.45 0.15
N LEU A 13 10.89 9.94 1.04
CA LEU A 13 9.44 9.96 0.88
C LEU A 13 8.71 10.66 2.02
N ILE A 14 7.59 11.29 1.69
CA ILE A 14 6.56 11.73 2.62
C ILE A 14 5.30 10.92 2.33
N LEU A 15 4.74 10.28 3.36
CA LEU A 15 3.43 9.63 3.27
C LEU A 15 2.42 10.51 4.02
N ARG A 16 1.40 10.99 3.31
CA ARG A 16 0.35 11.86 3.86
C ARG A 16 -1.04 11.38 3.47
N ARG A 17 -2.06 11.84 4.19
CA ARG A 17 -3.46 11.63 3.80
C ARG A 17 -3.67 12.03 2.35
N LEU A 18 -4.49 11.25 1.65
CA LEU A 18 -4.98 11.58 0.32
C LEU A 18 -5.81 12.86 0.38
N LEU A 19 -5.80 13.59 -0.73
CA LEU A 19 -6.51 14.85 -0.91
C LEU A 19 -7.32 14.80 -2.21
N PRO A 20 -8.42 15.56 -2.33
CA PRO A 20 -9.14 15.71 -3.60
C PRO A 20 -8.22 16.10 -4.77
N GLU A 21 -7.19 16.90 -4.51
CA GLU A 21 -6.21 17.36 -5.49
C GLU A 21 -5.30 16.24 -6.02
N ASP A 22 -5.25 15.08 -5.37
CA ASP A 22 -4.46 13.93 -5.82
C ASP A 22 -5.10 13.17 -6.99
N LEU A 23 -6.36 13.48 -7.32
CA LEU A 23 -7.15 12.73 -8.30
C LEU A 23 -6.44 12.57 -9.65
N ASP A 24 -5.89 13.66 -10.20
CA ASP A 24 -5.22 13.61 -11.51
C ASP A 24 -3.95 12.76 -11.46
N GLY A 25 -3.21 12.83 -10.34
CA GLY A 25 -2.01 12.02 -10.11
C GLY A 25 -2.35 10.53 -9.98
N LEU A 26 -3.36 10.20 -9.18
CA LEU A 26 -3.85 8.82 -9.03
C LEU A 26 -4.39 8.26 -10.35
N PHE A 27 -5.16 9.05 -11.10
CA PHE A 27 -5.69 8.61 -12.38
C PHE A 27 -4.57 8.31 -13.37
N ALA A 28 -3.49 9.10 -13.39
CA ALA A 28 -2.33 8.83 -14.23
C ALA A 28 -1.70 7.46 -13.93
N LEU A 29 -1.68 7.04 -12.66
CA LEU A 29 -1.22 5.71 -12.24
C LEU A 29 -2.22 4.62 -12.63
N TYR A 30 -3.51 4.85 -12.34
CA TYR A 30 -4.52 3.79 -12.43
C TYR A 30 -4.96 3.49 -13.86
N ARG A 31 -4.78 4.43 -14.79
CA ARG A 31 -5.02 4.19 -16.21
C ARG A 31 -3.90 3.42 -16.90
N ASP A 32 -2.75 3.23 -16.24
CA ASP A 32 -1.60 2.54 -16.83
C ASP A 32 -1.71 1.03 -16.59
N PRO A 33 -1.89 0.22 -17.66
CA PRO A 33 -2.05 -1.23 -17.54
C PRO A 33 -0.79 -1.94 -17.05
N GLU A 34 0.39 -1.33 -17.16
CA GLU A 34 1.63 -1.89 -16.63
C GLU A 34 1.70 -1.72 -15.11
N ILE A 35 1.25 -0.57 -14.60
CA ILE A 35 1.18 -0.28 -13.16
C ILE A 35 0.11 -1.16 -12.50
N ARG A 36 -1.07 -1.28 -13.11
CA ARG A 36 -2.19 -2.09 -12.59
C ARG A 36 -2.26 -3.51 -13.15
N ARG A 37 -1.17 -4.04 -13.70
CA ARG A 37 -1.11 -5.39 -14.30
C ARG A 37 -1.59 -6.51 -13.38
N TYR A 38 -1.39 -6.35 -12.07
CA TYR A 38 -1.70 -7.34 -11.04
C TYR A 38 -2.92 -6.98 -10.19
N PHE A 39 -3.80 -6.11 -10.71
CA PHE A 39 -5.05 -5.76 -10.06
C PHE A 39 -6.20 -6.51 -10.75
N PRO A 40 -7.07 -7.22 -10.01
CA PRO A 40 -8.16 -8.01 -10.61
C PRO A 40 -9.13 -7.18 -11.46
N ASP A 41 -9.35 -5.93 -11.09
CA ASP A 41 -10.21 -4.96 -11.77
C ASP A 41 -9.50 -4.22 -12.93
N GLY A 42 -8.21 -4.46 -13.14
CA GLY A 42 -7.43 -3.85 -14.22
C GLY A 42 -7.22 -2.34 -14.05
N THR A 43 -7.29 -1.60 -15.15
CA THR A 43 -7.14 -0.14 -15.16
C THR A 43 -8.45 0.56 -14.85
N LEU A 44 -8.38 1.72 -14.19
CA LEU A 44 -9.56 2.51 -13.87
C LEU A 44 -9.74 3.72 -14.79
N SER A 45 -10.99 4.05 -15.05
CA SER A 45 -11.41 5.33 -15.61
C SER A 45 -11.26 6.47 -14.60
N TYR A 46 -11.41 7.71 -15.07
CA TYR A 46 -11.36 8.88 -14.20
C TYR A 46 -12.47 8.86 -13.15
N ALA A 47 -13.67 8.40 -13.53
CA ALA A 47 -14.82 8.29 -12.62
C ALA A 47 -14.57 7.23 -11.54
N GLU A 48 -14.12 6.03 -11.91
CA GLU A 48 -13.79 4.97 -10.96
C GLU A 48 -12.64 5.38 -10.02
N THR A 49 -11.62 6.09 -10.54
CA THR A 49 -10.53 6.62 -9.71
C THR A 49 -11.04 7.64 -8.70
N LYS A 50 -11.99 8.48 -9.11
CA LYS A 50 -12.61 9.47 -8.23
C LYS A 50 -13.43 8.80 -7.12
N GLU A 51 -14.23 7.80 -7.46
CA GLU A 51 -15.00 7.02 -6.49
C GLU A 51 -14.08 6.32 -5.47
N GLU A 52 -12.98 5.72 -5.93
CA GLU A 52 -11.97 5.10 -5.06
C GLU A 52 -11.30 6.13 -4.13
N LEU A 53 -10.96 7.32 -4.67
CA LEU A 53 -10.41 8.41 -3.86
C LEU A 53 -11.39 8.91 -2.80
N GLU A 54 -12.66 9.12 -3.16
CA GLU A 54 -13.71 9.54 -2.22
C GLU A 54 -13.86 8.53 -1.07
N TRP A 55 -13.82 7.23 -1.37
CA TRP A 55 -13.81 6.18 -0.34
C TRP A 55 -12.63 6.32 0.63
N PHE A 56 -11.42 6.58 0.12
CA PHE A 56 -10.25 6.77 0.98
C PHE A 56 -10.28 8.08 1.77
N LEU A 57 -10.91 9.13 1.25
CA LEU A 57 -11.08 10.42 1.95
C LEU A 57 -12.01 10.28 3.15
N ASP A 58 -13.07 9.47 3.02
CA ASP A 58 -13.98 9.16 4.13
C ASP A 58 -13.28 8.33 5.23
N GLY A 59 -12.32 7.50 4.81
CA GLY A 59 -11.53 6.64 5.70
C GLY A 59 -12.30 5.42 6.20
N HIS A 60 -11.59 4.49 6.84
CA HIS A 60 -12.24 3.30 7.37
C HIS A 60 -13.05 3.66 8.64
N PRO A 61 -14.36 3.36 8.71
CA PRO A 61 -15.23 3.82 9.80
C PRO A 61 -14.80 3.30 11.17
N ASP A 62 -14.36 2.04 11.25
CA ASP A 62 -13.93 1.40 12.49
C ASP A 62 -12.42 1.52 12.76
N HIS A 63 -11.64 1.93 11.76
CA HIS A 63 -10.17 1.90 11.79
C HIS A 63 -9.59 3.15 11.11
N PRO A 64 -9.86 4.36 11.63
CA PRO A 64 -9.45 5.63 11.01
C PRO A 64 -7.92 5.82 10.93
N GLU A 65 -7.15 4.99 11.63
CA GLU A 65 -5.69 4.90 11.58
C GLU A 65 -5.17 4.09 10.39
N LEU A 66 -6.03 3.31 9.72
CA LEU A 66 -5.72 2.52 8.54
C LEU A 66 -6.20 3.24 7.28
N GLY A 67 -5.58 2.90 6.15
CA GLY A 67 -5.88 3.47 4.85
C GLY A 67 -4.65 3.57 3.98
N LEU A 68 -4.85 4.13 2.78
CA LEU A 68 -3.78 4.41 1.84
C LEU A 68 -3.44 5.88 1.82
N TRP A 69 -2.15 6.15 1.78
CA TRP A 69 -1.59 7.48 1.88
C TRP A 69 -0.86 7.84 0.60
N ALA A 70 -1.00 9.08 0.15
CA ALA A 70 -0.24 9.60 -0.96
C ALA A 70 1.25 9.50 -0.65
N THR A 71 2.01 8.90 -1.56
CA THR A 71 3.45 8.78 -1.47
C THR A 71 4.11 9.86 -2.30
N ILE A 72 4.67 10.86 -1.63
CA ILE A 72 5.28 12.04 -2.25
C ILE A 72 6.80 11.85 -2.28
N TYR A 73 7.40 12.00 -3.46
CA TYR A 73 8.85 11.99 -3.62
C TYR A 73 9.43 13.35 -3.27
N LYS A 74 10.28 13.41 -2.24
CA LYS A 74 10.75 14.69 -1.68
C LYS A 74 11.56 15.52 -2.66
N GLU A 75 12.31 14.89 -3.56
CA GLU A 75 13.22 15.59 -4.47
C GLU A 75 12.49 16.57 -5.41
N ASN A 76 11.28 16.20 -5.85
CA ASN A 76 10.51 16.98 -6.82
C ASN A 76 9.08 17.31 -6.37
N GLY A 77 8.69 16.87 -5.17
CA GLY A 77 7.36 17.11 -4.60
C GLY A 77 6.22 16.38 -5.31
N GLN A 78 6.51 15.42 -6.19
CA GLN A 78 5.48 14.73 -6.98
C GLN A 78 4.83 13.60 -6.18
N LEU A 79 3.53 13.41 -6.41
CA LEU A 79 2.85 12.15 -6.06
C LEU A 79 3.37 11.06 -6.99
N ILE A 80 4.00 10.04 -6.40
CA ILE A 80 4.58 8.92 -7.15
C ILE A 80 3.84 7.61 -6.89
N GLY A 81 2.75 7.63 -6.12
CA GLY A 81 2.07 6.42 -5.72
C GLY A 81 1.22 6.57 -4.46
N ARG A 82 0.80 5.41 -3.95
CA ARG A 82 0.14 5.26 -2.66
C ARG A 82 0.70 4.09 -1.90
N CYS A 83 0.87 4.24 -0.59
CA CYS A 83 1.26 3.15 0.30
C CYS A 83 0.47 3.25 1.60
N GLY A 84 0.20 2.13 2.26
CA GLY A 84 -0.46 2.16 3.56
C GLY A 84 -0.87 0.79 4.08
N LEU A 85 -1.92 0.80 4.90
CA LEU A 85 -2.44 -0.37 5.61
C LEU A 85 -3.90 -0.59 5.27
N LEU A 86 -4.26 -1.79 4.82
CA LEU A 86 -5.64 -2.16 4.50
C LEU A 86 -6.14 -3.28 5.42
N PRO A 87 -7.31 -3.13 6.07
CA PRO A 87 -7.91 -4.21 6.84
C PRO A 87 -8.58 -5.24 5.92
N TRP A 88 -8.42 -6.52 6.25
CA TRP A 88 -9.03 -7.64 5.55
C TRP A 88 -9.59 -8.67 6.52
N MET A 89 -10.63 -9.38 6.09
CA MET A 89 -11.10 -10.60 6.74
C MET A 89 -10.69 -11.80 5.88
N ILE A 90 -9.70 -12.56 6.34
CA ILE A 90 -9.17 -13.74 5.63
C ILE A 90 -9.40 -14.96 6.51
N GLU A 91 -10.15 -15.94 6.00
CA GLU A 91 -10.48 -17.18 6.74
C GLU A 91 -11.01 -16.89 8.16
N GLU A 92 -11.97 -15.97 8.26
CA GLU A 92 -12.60 -15.53 9.52
C GLU A 92 -11.66 -14.81 10.50
N ARG A 93 -10.45 -14.43 10.05
CA ARG A 93 -9.47 -13.69 10.84
C ARG A 93 -9.29 -12.26 10.30
N ALA A 94 -9.32 -11.29 11.21
CA ALA A 94 -8.93 -9.92 10.92
C ALA A 94 -7.41 -9.85 10.70
N GLU A 95 -7.00 -9.40 9.52
CA GLU A 95 -5.61 -9.19 9.11
C GLU A 95 -5.43 -7.76 8.60
N VAL A 96 -4.22 -7.24 8.68
CA VAL A 96 -3.87 -5.92 8.15
C VAL A 96 -2.77 -6.10 7.11
N GLU A 97 -3.05 -5.70 5.88
CA GLU A 97 -2.15 -5.77 4.75
C GLU A 97 -1.31 -4.50 4.61
N VAL A 98 -0.01 -4.68 4.36
CA VAL A 98 0.85 -3.61 3.84
C VAL A 98 0.70 -3.55 2.33
N ALA A 99 0.07 -2.48 1.84
CA ALA A 99 -0.21 -2.27 0.42
C ALA A 99 0.59 -1.09 -0.13
N TYR A 100 1.07 -1.21 -1.37
CA TYR A 100 1.81 -0.17 -2.06
C TYR A 100 1.64 -0.27 -3.58
N LEU A 101 1.62 0.89 -4.22
CA LEU A 101 1.58 1.06 -5.67
C LEU A 101 2.40 2.30 -6.02
N LEU A 102 3.42 2.16 -6.85
CA LEU A 102 4.24 3.28 -7.32
C LEU A 102 4.21 3.40 -8.83
N ASP A 103 4.39 4.61 -9.33
CA ASP A 103 4.67 4.92 -10.72
C ASP A 103 5.90 4.16 -11.20
N LYS A 104 5.82 3.61 -12.42
CA LYS A 104 6.90 2.82 -13.03
C LYS A 104 8.18 3.59 -13.26
N ALA A 105 8.14 4.92 -13.40
CA ALA A 105 9.33 5.77 -13.47
C ALA A 105 10.19 5.69 -12.19
N TYR A 106 9.60 5.24 -11.08
CA TYR A 106 10.24 5.15 -9.75
C TYR A 106 10.55 3.70 -9.33
N TRP A 107 10.30 2.72 -10.19
CA TRP A 107 10.63 1.32 -9.94
C TRP A 107 12.14 1.07 -9.96
N GLY A 108 12.58 0.02 -9.25
CA GLY A 108 14.00 -0.36 -9.19
C GLY A 108 14.89 0.56 -8.35
N GLN A 109 14.35 1.66 -7.80
CA GLN A 109 15.09 2.64 -6.99
C GLN A 109 15.01 2.38 -5.47
N GLY A 110 14.35 1.29 -5.07
CA GLY A 110 14.15 0.92 -3.67
C GLY A 110 13.09 1.74 -2.92
N LEU A 111 12.38 2.64 -3.58
CA LEU A 111 11.38 3.53 -2.95
C LEU A 111 10.19 2.76 -2.36
N ALA A 112 9.69 1.73 -3.05
CA ALA A 112 8.62 0.87 -2.51
C ALA A 112 9.07 0.14 -1.25
N THR A 113 10.31 -0.36 -1.22
CA THR A 113 10.88 -0.99 -0.02
C THR A 113 11.00 0.00 1.13
N GLU A 114 11.48 1.22 0.87
CA GLU A 114 11.60 2.27 1.89
C GLU A 114 10.24 2.64 2.49
N ALA A 115 9.23 2.88 1.64
CA ALA A 115 7.87 3.16 2.11
C ALA A 115 7.31 1.99 2.94
N ALA A 116 7.45 0.76 2.44
CA ALA A 116 6.86 -0.41 3.07
C ALA A 116 7.54 -0.74 4.43
N LEU A 117 8.85 -0.56 4.55
CA LEU A 117 9.56 -0.68 5.84
C LEU A 117 9.09 0.36 6.85
N ALA A 118 8.94 1.62 6.43
CA ALA A 118 8.43 2.68 7.31
C ALA A 118 6.99 2.41 7.78
N ILE A 119 6.16 1.84 6.90
CA ILE A 119 4.79 1.41 7.25
C ILE A 119 4.81 0.26 8.26
N VAL A 120 5.70 -0.72 8.09
CA VAL A 120 5.84 -1.83 9.05
C VAL A 120 6.24 -1.31 10.43
N ASP A 121 7.20 -0.40 10.49
CA ASP A 121 7.64 0.22 11.76
C ASP A 121 6.50 1.02 12.39
N TYR A 122 5.77 1.83 11.60
CA TYR A 122 4.58 2.55 12.06
C TYR A 122 3.50 1.62 12.63
N ALA A 123 3.16 0.57 11.90
CA ALA A 123 2.16 -0.40 12.30
C ALA A 123 2.50 -1.09 13.63
N PHE A 124 3.75 -1.48 13.82
CA PHE A 124 4.17 -2.17 15.03
C PHE A 124 4.44 -1.23 16.21
N GLU A 125 5.06 -0.08 15.97
CA GLU A 125 5.47 0.84 17.03
C GLU A 125 4.38 1.81 17.45
N GLN A 126 3.62 2.36 16.50
CA GLN A 126 2.60 3.37 16.78
C GLN A 126 1.21 2.76 16.91
N LEU A 127 0.83 1.85 16.00
CA LEU A 127 -0.48 1.21 16.04
C LEU A 127 -0.52 -0.06 16.90
N ASN A 128 0.64 -0.49 17.42
CA ASN A 128 0.77 -1.66 18.30
C ASN A 128 0.18 -2.95 17.68
N LEU A 129 0.16 -3.06 16.35
CA LEU A 129 -0.30 -4.26 15.66
C LEU A 129 0.62 -5.44 16.00
N SER A 130 0.03 -6.63 16.09
CA SER A 130 0.77 -7.84 16.43
C SER A 130 1.32 -8.58 15.21
N ARG A 131 0.77 -8.27 14.03
CA ARG A 131 1.04 -8.97 12.78
C ARG A 131 0.62 -8.12 11.59
N LEU A 132 1.33 -8.33 10.48
CA LEU A 132 1.02 -7.78 9.17
C LEU A 132 1.09 -8.89 8.12
N ILE A 133 0.33 -8.70 7.04
CA ILE A 133 0.38 -9.53 5.85
C ILE A 133 0.72 -8.71 4.60
N CYS A 134 1.02 -9.39 3.51
CA CYS A 134 1.09 -8.84 2.17
C CYS A 134 0.59 -9.92 1.21
N MET A 135 -0.31 -9.55 0.29
CA MET A 135 -0.86 -10.47 -0.71
C MET A 135 -0.38 -10.07 -2.11
N MET A 136 -0.04 -11.06 -2.92
CA MET A 136 0.43 -10.82 -4.30
C MET A 136 0.22 -12.04 -5.19
N TYR A 137 0.03 -11.82 -6.49
CA TYR A 137 0.10 -12.91 -7.47
C TYR A 137 1.52 -13.50 -7.52
N PRO A 138 1.68 -14.82 -7.73
CA PRO A 138 2.99 -15.49 -7.81
C PRO A 138 3.94 -14.89 -8.87
N GLU A 139 3.40 -14.32 -9.95
CA GLU A 139 4.14 -13.69 -11.04
C GLU A 139 4.68 -12.30 -10.65
N ASN A 140 4.18 -11.70 -9.57
CA ASN A 140 4.62 -10.39 -9.10
C ASN A 140 5.88 -10.50 -8.22
N HIS A 141 6.98 -10.94 -8.84
CA HIS A 141 8.28 -11.09 -8.17
C HIS A 141 8.82 -9.79 -7.58
N ALA A 142 8.43 -8.63 -8.11
CA ALA A 142 8.81 -7.33 -7.55
C ALA A 142 8.18 -7.14 -6.16
N SER A 143 6.88 -7.41 -6.02
CA SER A 143 6.17 -7.36 -4.74
C SER A 143 6.70 -8.42 -3.77
N GLU A 144 6.93 -9.65 -4.24
CA GLU A 144 7.50 -10.73 -3.42
C GLU A 144 8.87 -10.33 -2.83
N ASN A 145 9.72 -9.68 -3.62
CA ASN A 145 11.02 -9.19 -3.15
C ASN A 145 10.89 -8.11 -2.07
N VAL A 146 9.90 -7.22 -2.18
CA VAL A 146 9.62 -6.21 -1.15
C VAL A 146 9.09 -6.88 0.12
N ALA A 147 8.17 -7.84 0.01
CA ALA A 147 7.65 -8.62 1.14
C ALA A 147 8.79 -9.31 1.92
N ARG A 148 9.73 -9.94 1.21
CA ARG A 148 10.92 -10.55 1.82
C ARG A 148 11.81 -9.52 2.52
N LYS A 149 12.02 -8.34 1.93
CA LYS A 149 12.80 -7.25 2.55
C LYS A 149 12.13 -6.67 3.79
N MET A 150 10.81 -6.70 3.88
CA MET A 150 10.06 -6.36 5.09
C MET A 150 10.19 -7.42 6.21
N GLY A 151 10.92 -8.51 5.97
CA GLY A 151 11.05 -9.62 6.90
C GLY A 151 9.84 -10.53 6.93
N MET A 152 8.96 -10.47 5.92
CA MET A 152 7.84 -11.40 5.80
C MET A 152 8.27 -12.73 5.19
N THR A 153 7.59 -13.79 5.58
CA THR A 153 7.76 -15.14 5.03
C THR A 153 6.46 -15.61 4.38
N LEU A 154 6.57 -16.41 3.32
CA LEU A 154 5.42 -17.08 2.73
C LEU A 154 4.77 -17.95 3.80
N GLU A 155 3.53 -17.65 4.14
CA GLU A 155 2.76 -18.44 5.11
C GLU A 155 1.81 -19.40 4.39
N LYS A 156 1.15 -18.93 3.33
CA LYS A 156 0.15 -19.72 2.62
C LYS A 156 0.08 -19.36 1.14
N VAL A 157 -0.26 -20.35 0.33
CA VAL A 157 -0.72 -20.17 -1.05
C VAL A 157 -2.24 -20.31 -1.02
N MET A 158 -2.92 -19.27 -1.48
CA MET A 158 -4.38 -19.12 -1.45
C MET A 158 -4.91 -19.12 -2.89
N GLU A 159 -6.21 -19.36 -3.03
CA GLU A 159 -6.90 -19.34 -4.32
C GLU A 159 -8.30 -18.77 -4.13
N ASP A 160 -8.69 -17.85 -5.00
CA ASP A 160 -10.03 -17.26 -5.09
C ASP A 160 -10.53 -17.27 -6.55
N GLU A 161 -11.64 -16.58 -6.83
CA GLU A 161 -12.20 -16.48 -8.18
C GLU A 161 -11.28 -15.80 -9.21
N THR A 162 -10.28 -15.04 -8.75
CA THR A 162 -9.30 -14.32 -9.58
C THR A 162 -8.04 -15.15 -9.82
N GLY A 163 -7.87 -16.25 -9.08
CA GLY A 163 -6.79 -17.21 -9.22
C GLY A 163 -5.96 -17.36 -7.96
N GLN A 164 -4.73 -17.87 -8.13
CA GLN A 164 -3.83 -18.13 -7.02
C GLN A 164 -3.12 -16.85 -6.57
N PHE A 165 -3.02 -16.64 -5.26
CA PHE A 165 -2.21 -15.58 -4.66
C PHE A 165 -1.38 -16.11 -3.48
N LEU A 166 -0.27 -15.43 -3.20
CA LEU A 166 0.64 -15.73 -2.10
C LEU A 166 0.30 -14.83 -0.91
N LEU A 167 0.15 -15.42 0.26
CA LEU A 167 0.02 -14.71 1.53
C LEU A 167 1.36 -14.77 2.27
N TYR A 168 2.03 -13.63 2.32
CA TYR A 168 3.22 -13.40 3.14
C TYR A 168 2.81 -12.77 4.46
N ALA A 169 3.50 -13.14 5.54
CA ALA A 169 3.20 -12.61 6.86
C ALA A 169 4.45 -12.35 7.69
N ARG A 170 4.34 -11.40 8.63
CA ARG A 170 5.31 -11.13 9.69
C ARG A 170 4.58 -10.81 10.98
N GLY A 171 4.96 -11.48 12.06
CA GLY A 171 4.58 -11.08 13.42
C GLY A 171 5.51 -10.01 13.97
N ARG A 172 5.03 -9.24 14.94
CA ARG A 172 5.88 -8.32 15.70
C ARG A 172 6.89 -9.10 16.53
N ASP A 173 8.15 -8.72 16.46
CA ASP A 173 9.20 -9.29 17.30
C ASP A 173 8.87 -9.01 18.78
N ARG A 174 8.71 -10.08 19.58
CA ARG A 174 8.51 -9.95 21.03
C ARG A 174 9.87 -9.66 21.67
N LYS A 175 10.08 -8.43 22.16
CA LYS A 175 11.17 -8.12 23.09
C LYS A 175 10.93 -8.78 24.44
#